data_AF-A0A7C3I658-F1
#
_entry.id   AF-A0A7C3I658-F1
#
_cell.length_a   1.000
_cell.length_b   1.000
_cell.length_c   1.000
_cell.angle_alpha   90.00
_cell.angle_beta   90.00
_cell.angle_gamma   90.00
#
_symmetry.space_group_name_H-M   'P 1'
#
loop_
_entity.id
_entity.type
_entity.pdbx_description
1 polymer ?
#
loop_
_entity_poly.entity_id
_entity_poly.type
_entity_poly.pdbx_seq_one_letter_code
_entity_poly.pdbx_strand_id
1 'polypeptide(L)'
;VVPNDRVAALGARSAEELAWAWAGALLLIFLISLSRIYLGVHFPTDVFAGWFLALIVLGVYYFGAPSIEGLFKSLNIRFRILIVALIAFVMNGLNPEDTSMGGAFFGMAVGYIIMTEWFAFSARRNAQGKQPSFLELVLRYLIGMIGAGLIYLGLKSLFPGESSSWYALGRFTRYALLGSWISAGAPWVFLQLKLAGSRE
;
A
#
# COMPACT_ATOMS: atom_id res chain seq x y z
N VAL A 1 -0.50 18.23 15.90
CA VAL A 1 0.33 17.86 17.07
C VAL A 1 0.82 16.44 16.85
N VAL A 2 2.11 16.25 16.56
CA VAL A 2 2.69 14.91 16.35
C VAL A 2 2.56 14.15 17.68
N PRO A 3 1.99 12.93 17.72
CA PRO A 3 1.82 12.20 18.96
C PRO A 3 3.16 12.00 19.68
N ASN A 4 3.18 12.29 20.99
CA ASN A 4 4.34 12.25 21.88
C ASN A 4 5.10 10.90 21.83
N ASP A 5 4.37 9.84 21.48
CA ASP A 5 4.83 8.46 21.35
C ASP A 5 5.84 8.28 20.20
N ARG A 6 5.80 9.13 19.17
CA ARG A 6 6.78 9.09 18.05
C ARG A 6 8.15 9.63 18.49
N VAL A 7 8.17 10.66 19.33
CA VAL A 7 9.41 11.22 19.88
C VAL A 7 10.02 10.26 20.90
N ALA A 8 9.19 9.63 21.74
CA ALA A 8 9.63 8.61 22.68
C ALA A 8 10.18 7.33 21.99
N ALA A 9 9.56 6.88 20.90
CA ALA A 9 10.03 5.72 20.15
C ALA A 9 11.29 5.98 19.31
N LEU A 10 11.50 7.22 18.84
CA LEU A 10 12.75 7.64 18.19
C LEU A 10 13.88 7.85 19.20
N GLY A 11 13.56 8.21 20.45
CA GLY A 11 14.53 8.34 21.54
C GLY A 11 15.17 7.03 22.00
N ALA A 12 14.69 5.87 21.54
CA ALA A 12 15.18 4.55 21.93
C ALA A 12 16.10 3.86 20.90
N ARG A 13 16.27 4.42 19.69
CA ARG A 13 17.21 3.91 18.68
C ARG A 13 18.50 4.72 18.72
N SER A 14 19.65 4.05 18.66
CA SER A 14 20.93 4.77 18.62
C SER A 14 21.02 5.59 17.32
N ALA A 15 21.69 6.74 17.37
CA ALA A 15 21.92 7.57 16.18
C ALA A 15 22.55 6.76 15.02
N GLU A 16 23.34 5.75 15.38
CA GLU A 16 23.96 4.80 14.46
C GLU A 16 22.94 3.90 13.75
N GLU A 17 21.95 3.34 14.45
CA GLU A 17 20.88 2.53 13.83
C GLU A 17 20.06 3.35 12.82
N LEU A 18 19.78 4.60 13.15
CA LEU A 18 19.11 5.52 12.22
C LEU A 18 19.98 5.81 11.00
N ALA A 19 21.28 6.07 11.20
CA ALA A 19 22.21 6.33 10.10
C ALA A 19 22.30 5.13 9.13
N TRP A 20 22.41 3.91 9.66
CA TRP A 20 22.42 2.69 8.83
C TRP A 20 21.08 2.45 8.12
N ALA A 21 19.95 2.74 8.77
CA ALA A 21 18.65 2.63 8.13
C ALA A 21 18.51 3.62 6.94
N TRP A 22 18.96 4.86 7.10
CA TRP A 22 18.97 5.86 6.03
C TRP A 22 19.95 5.49 4.92
N ALA A 23 21.16 5.05 5.26
CA ALA A 23 22.16 4.59 4.29
C ALA A 23 21.62 3.41 3.48
N GLY A 24 21.00 2.43 4.13
CA GLY A 24 20.36 1.29 3.48
C GLY A 24 19.21 1.71 2.57
N ALA A 25 18.35 2.64 2.99
CA ALA A 25 17.25 3.14 2.18
C ALA A 25 17.76 3.88 0.92
N LEU A 26 18.75 4.77 1.06
CA LEU A 26 19.35 5.48 -0.06
C LEU A 26 20.08 4.54 -1.02
N LEU A 27 20.82 3.57 -0.49
CA LEU A 27 21.46 2.53 -1.29
C LEU A 27 20.43 1.71 -2.06
N LEU A 28 19.32 1.34 -1.44
CA LEU A 28 18.25 0.59 -2.09
C LEU A 28 17.60 1.41 -3.22
N ILE A 29 17.31 2.70 -2.99
CA ILE A 29 16.81 3.61 -4.04
C ILE A 29 17.80 3.67 -5.21
N PHE A 30 19.10 3.82 -4.93
CA PHE A 30 20.14 3.85 -5.93
C PHE A 30 20.23 2.54 -6.73
N LEU A 31 20.27 1.39 -6.06
CA LEU A 31 20.35 0.07 -6.70
C LEU A 31 19.12 -0.25 -7.56
N ILE A 32 17.91 0.08 -7.08
CA ILE A 32 16.68 -0.07 -7.87
C ILE A 32 16.75 0.79 -9.14
N SER A 33 17.22 2.03 -9.01
CA SER A 33 17.35 2.96 -10.13
C SER A 33 18.37 2.48 -11.15
N LEU A 34 19.52 1.97 -10.68
CA LEU A 34 20.55 1.38 -11.55
C LEU A 34 20.04 0.12 -12.26
N SER A 35 19.25 -0.72 -11.57
CA SER A 35 18.63 -1.91 -12.16
C SER A 35 17.75 -1.56 -13.37
N ARG A 36 17.06 -0.42 -13.36
CA ARG A 36 16.22 0.02 -14.48
C ARG A 36 17.02 0.43 -15.72
N ILE A 37 18.15 1.11 -15.51
CA ILE A 37 19.08 1.47 -16.58
C ILE A 37 19.75 0.20 -17.13
N TYR A 38 20.19 -0.69 -16.24
CA TYR A 38 20.86 -1.94 -16.61
C TYR A 38 19.96 -2.87 -17.44
N LEU A 39 18.67 -2.97 -17.11
CA LEU A 39 17.69 -3.74 -17.88
C LEU A 39 17.32 -3.08 -19.22
N GLY A 40 17.81 -1.86 -19.50
CA GLY A 40 17.56 -1.13 -20.74
C GLY A 40 16.11 -0.65 -20.91
N VAL A 41 15.32 -0.62 -19.83
CA VAL A 41 13.89 -0.24 -19.87
C VAL A 41 13.65 1.25 -19.64
N HIS A 42 14.64 1.97 -19.09
CA HIS A 42 14.56 3.40 -18.82
C HIS A 42 15.86 4.10 -19.16
N PHE A 43 15.76 5.31 -19.71
CA PHE A 43 16.91 6.19 -19.88
C PHE A 43 17.32 6.80 -18.53
N PRO A 44 18.60 7.20 -18.35
CA PRO A 44 19.04 7.88 -17.13
C PRO A 44 18.21 9.13 -16.81
N THR A 45 17.74 9.84 -17.83
CA THR A 45 16.84 11.00 -17.68
C THR A 45 15.51 10.64 -17.02
N ASP A 46 14.94 9.48 -17.33
CA ASP A 46 13.67 9.00 -16.74
C ASP A 46 13.85 8.74 -15.25
N VAL A 47 15.00 8.19 -14.86
CA VAL A 47 15.36 7.92 -13.47
C VAL A 47 15.49 9.22 -12.68
N PHE A 48 16.22 10.21 -13.21
CA PHE A 48 16.38 11.51 -12.55
C PHE A 48 15.05 12.26 -12.44
N ALA A 49 14.21 12.22 -13.48
CA ALA A 49 12.87 12.78 -13.44
C ALA A 49 12.01 12.10 -12.37
N GLY A 50 12.12 10.77 -12.24
CA GLY A 50 11.45 10.00 -11.19
C GLY A 50 11.89 10.40 -9.78
N TRP A 51 13.19 10.58 -9.55
CA TRP A 51 13.71 11.07 -8.26
C TRP A 51 13.24 12.48 -7.94
N PHE A 52 13.26 13.38 -8.93
CA PHE A 52 12.77 14.74 -8.76
C PHE A 52 11.28 14.77 -8.40
N LEU A 53 10.46 13.97 -9.11
CA LEU A 53 9.05 13.82 -8.80
C LEU A 53 8.82 13.25 -7.39
N ALA A 54 9.61 12.23 -6.99
CA ALA A 54 9.54 11.67 -5.66
C ALA A 54 9.86 12.70 -4.56
N LEU A 55 10.85 13.58 -4.78
CA LEU A 55 11.17 14.67 -3.87
C LEU A 55 10.05 15.70 -3.77
N ILE A 56 9.40 16.04 -4.88
CA ILE A 56 8.21 16.92 -4.88
C ILE A 56 7.08 16.29 -4.05
N VAL A 57 6.75 15.03 -4.33
CA VAL A 57 5.68 14.31 -3.61
C VAL A 57 6.02 14.22 -2.11
N LEU A 58 7.27 13.91 -1.77
CA LEU A 58 7.74 13.87 -0.38
C LEU A 58 7.64 15.25 0.28
N GLY A 59 8.03 16.32 -0.42
CA GLY A 59 7.92 17.69 0.08
C GLY A 59 6.48 18.09 0.35
N VAL A 60 5.58 17.85 -0.61
CA VAL A 60 4.13 18.11 -0.45
C VAL A 60 3.57 17.34 0.73
N TYR A 61 3.94 16.07 0.90
CA TYR A 61 3.52 15.28 2.05
C TYR A 61 4.11 15.84 3.36
N TYR A 62 5.41 16.13 3.42
CA TYR A 62 6.06 16.60 4.65
C TYR A 62 5.46 17.92 5.16
N PHE A 63 5.20 18.88 4.27
CA PHE A 63 4.65 20.18 4.63
C PHE A 63 3.11 20.20 4.71
N GLY A 64 2.43 19.39 3.91
CA GLY A 64 0.97 19.41 3.75
C GLY A 64 0.23 18.29 4.49
N ALA A 65 0.90 17.23 4.96
CA ALA A 65 0.23 16.05 5.54
C ALA A 65 -0.74 16.38 6.68
N PRO A 66 -0.41 17.24 7.67
CA PRO A 66 -1.35 17.52 8.76
C PRO A 66 -2.67 18.11 8.26
N SER A 67 -2.60 18.99 7.25
CA SER A 67 -3.77 19.63 6.64
C SER A 67 -4.55 18.65 5.77
N ILE A 68 -3.85 17.89 4.91
CA ILE A 68 -4.46 16.94 3.97
C ILE A 68 -5.13 15.78 4.73
N GLU A 69 -4.42 15.18 5.70
CA GLU A 69 -4.98 14.10 6.51
C GLU A 69 -6.14 14.58 7.38
N GLY A 70 -6.04 15.77 7.96
CA GLY A 70 -7.11 16.35 8.77
C GLY A 70 -8.38 16.57 7.96
N LEU A 71 -8.25 17.17 6.77
CA LEU A 71 -9.36 17.36 5.84
C LEU A 71 -9.93 16.01 5.37
N PHE A 72 -9.08 15.05 5.02
CA PHE A 72 -9.55 13.77 4.53
C PHE A 72 -10.29 12.98 5.61
N LYS A 73 -9.81 13.01 6.87
CA LYS A 73 -10.44 12.33 8.01
C LYS A 73 -11.75 13.00 8.45
N SER A 74 -11.90 14.32 8.26
CA SER A 74 -13.16 15.01 8.62
C SER A 74 -14.31 14.68 7.67
N LEU A 75 -14.02 14.20 6.45
CA LEU A 75 -15.04 13.76 5.51
C LEU A 75 -15.69 12.44 5.95
N ASN A 76 -16.99 12.30 5.66
CA ASN A 76 -17.67 11.01 5.80
C ASN A 76 -17.01 9.95 4.91
N ILE A 77 -17.00 8.70 5.38
CA ILE A 77 -16.41 7.56 4.66
C ILE A 77 -16.88 7.46 3.20
N ARG A 78 -18.15 7.78 2.92
CA ARG A 78 -18.73 7.80 1.57
C ARG A 78 -18.00 8.79 0.65
N PHE A 79 -17.74 10.01 1.12
CA PHE A 79 -17.04 11.02 0.33
C PHE A 79 -15.56 10.65 0.13
N ARG A 80 -14.92 10.03 1.11
CA ARG A 80 -13.54 9.51 0.95
C ARG A 80 -13.48 8.46 -0.16
N ILE A 81 -14.41 7.50 -0.16
CA ILE A 81 -14.50 6.47 -1.20
C ILE A 81 -14.79 7.11 -2.57
N LEU A 82 -15.69 8.12 -2.64
CA LEU A 82 -15.97 8.83 -3.89
C LEU A 82 -14.76 9.58 -4.44
N ILE A 83 -13.97 10.24 -3.59
CA ILE A 83 -12.72 10.89 -4.01
C ILE A 83 -11.72 9.87 -4.56
N VAL A 84 -11.53 8.74 -3.85
CA VAL A 84 -10.65 7.66 -4.32
C VAL A 84 -11.15 7.06 -5.64
N ALA A 85 -12.46 6.86 -5.79
CA ALA A 85 -13.08 6.42 -7.03
C ALA A 85 -12.85 7.40 -8.17
N LEU A 86 -13.01 8.70 -7.91
CA LEU A 86 -12.77 9.76 -8.89
C LEU A 86 -11.31 9.79 -9.35
N ILE A 87 -10.37 9.66 -8.41
CA ILE A 87 -8.93 9.60 -8.75
C ILE A 87 -8.66 8.35 -9.62
N ALA A 88 -9.17 7.18 -9.23
CA ALA A 88 -9.00 5.96 -10.00
C ALA A 88 -9.64 6.06 -11.40
N PHE A 89 -10.79 6.73 -11.50
CA PHE A 89 -11.44 7.03 -12.78
C PHE A 89 -10.56 7.91 -13.67
N VAL A 90 -10.01 9.00 -13.13
CA VAL A 90 -9.07 9.87 -13.85
C VAL A 90 -7.81 9.09 -14.27
N MET A 91 -7.25 8.25 -13.40
CA MET A 91 -6.10 7.41 -13.73
C MET A 91 -6.38 6.48 -14.92
N ASN A 92 -7.54 5.83 -14.93
CA ASN A 92 -7.96 4.98 -16.05
C ASN A 92 -8.25 5.79 -17.32
N GLY A 93 -8.73 7.03 -17.19
CA GLY A 93 -8.88 7.93 -18.33
C GLY A 93 -7.54 8.37 -18.93
N LEU A 94 -6.50 8.55 -18.10
CA LEU A 94 -5.15 8.88 -18.55
C LEU A 94 -4.40 7.68 -19.14
N ASN A 95 -4.73 6.45 -18.72
CA ASN A 95 -4.17 5.22 -19.28
C ASN A 95 -5.25 4.15 -19.51
N PRO A 96 -6.06 4.27 -20.59
CA PRO A 96 -7.17 3.37 -20.85
C PRO A 96 -6.77 1.91 -21.12
N GLU A 97 -5.56 1.71 -21.65
CA GLU A 97 -5.02 0.39 -22.02
C GLU A 97 -4.68 -0.48 -20.80
N ASP A 98 -4.38 0.14 -19.65
CA ASP A 98 -4.04 -0.59 -18.44
C ASP A 98 -4.77 -0.09 -17.19
N THR A 99 -5.95 -0.66 -16.98
CA THR A 99 -6.78 -0.41 -15.78
C THR A 99 -6.26 -1.07 -14.51
N SER A 100 -5.11 -1.77 -14.56
CA SER A 100 -4.55 -2.47 -13.39
C SER A 100 -4.10 -1.50 -12.29
N MET A 101 -3.44 -0.40 -12.66
CA MET A 101 -2.94 0.59 -11.71
C MET A 101 -4.07 1.33 -11.00
N GLY A 102 -5.09 1.77 -11.75
CA GLY A 102 -6.28 2.41 -11.17
C GLY A 102 -7.06 1.45 -10.28
N GLY A 103 -7.19 0.18 -10.69
CA GLY A 103 -7.81 -0.87 -9.87
C GLY A 103 -7.05 -1.10 -8.58
N ALA A 104 -5.73 -1.32 -8.64
CA ALA A 104 -4.89 -1.56 -7.48
C ALA A 104 -4.90 -0.36 -6.51
N PHE A 105 -4.80 0.86 -7.03
CA PHE A 105 -4.92 2.09 -6.24
C PHE A 105 -6.27 2.16 -5.53
N PHE A 106 -7.38 2.01 -6.27
CA PHE A 106 -8.73 2.03 -5.71
C PHE A 106 -8.89 0.99 -4.61
N GLY A 107 -8.51 -0.26 -4.89
CA GLY A 107 -8.60 -1.37 -3.96
C GLY A 107 -7.79 -1.15 -2.68
N MET A 108 -6.52 -0.76 -2.81
CA MET A 108 -5.67 -0.50 -1.65
C MET A 108 -6.16 0.69 -0.82
N ALA A 109 -6.62 1.76 -1.46
CA ALA A 109 -7.09 2.95 -0.76
C ALA A 109 -8.43 2.68 -0.06
N VAL A 110 -9.40 2.03 -0.72
CA VAL A 110 -10.67 1.64 -0.09
C VAL A 110 -10.45 0.64 1.03
N GLY A 111 -9.60 -0.37 0.82
CA GLY A 111 -9.27 -1.32 1.88
C GLY A 111 -8.56 -0.64 3.05
N TYR A 112 -7.64 0.29 2.81
CA TYR A 112 -7.03 1.09 3.88
C TYR A 112 -8.07 1.89 4.68
N ILE A 113 -9.02 2.55 4.00
CA ILE A 113 -10.13 3.27 4.65
C ILE A 113 -10.95 2.31 5.53
N ILE A 114 -11.38 1.17 4.97
CA ILE A 114 -12.15 0.15 5.69
C ILE A 114 -11.38 -0.34 6.93
N MET A 115 -10.10 -0.66 6.78
CA MET A 115 -9.26 -1.08 7.91
C MET A 115 -9.25 0.01 8.98
N THR A 116 -8.94 1.26 8.63
CA THR A 116 -8.86 2.33 9.64
C THR A 116 -10.18 2.67 10.33
N GLU A 117 -11.32 2.40 9.70
CA GLU A 117 -12.65 2.73 10.23
C GLU A 117 -13.30 1.56 10.97
N TRP A 118 -13.06 0.31 10.56
CA TRP A 118 -13.79 -0.85 11.07
C TRP A 118 -12.98 -1.74 12.00
N PHE A 119 -11.65 -1.83 11.82
CA PHE A 119 -10.83 -2.67 12.69
C PHE A 119 -9.39 -2.17 12.77
N ALA A 120 -8.96 -1.83 13.98
CA ALA A 120 -7.62 -1.31 14.18
C ALA A 120 -6.59 -2.45 14.12
N PHE A 121 -5.81 -2.55 13.05
CA PHE A 121 -4.76 -3.56 12.89
C PHE A 121 -3.39 -3.05 13.34
N SER A 122 -2.63 -3.89 14.06
CA SER A 122 -1.23 -3.66 14.41
C SER A 122 -0.34 -4.82 14.00
N ALA A 123 0.58 -4.58 13.07
CA ALA A 123 1.58 -5.58 12.68
C ALA A 123 2.66 -5.81 13.75
N ARG A 124 2.88 -4.83 14.64
CA ARG A 124 3.98 -4.82 15.62
C ARG A 124 3.76 -5.81 16.75
N ARG A 125 2.51 -6.12 17.09
CA ARG A 125 2.14 -7.00 18.19
C ARG A 125 1.31 -8.17 17.67
N ASN A 126 1.38 -9.30 18.36
CA ASN A 126 0.46 -10.41 18.18
C ASN A 126 -0.81 -10.20 19.04
N ALA A 127 -1.73 -11.16 19.04
CA ALA A 127 -2.99 -11.05 19.78
C ALA A 127 -2.79 -10.93 21.30
N GLN A 128 -1.64 -11.37 21.83
CA GLN A 128 -1.30 -11.28 23.26
C GLN A 128 -0.51 -10.00 23.60
N GLY A 129 -0.38 -9.06 22.65
CA GLY A 129 0.33 -7.80 22.87
C GLY A 129 1.87 -7.93 22.89
N LYS A 130 2.41 -9.11 22.58
CA LYS A 130 3.85 -9.40 22.52
C LYS A 130 4.38 -9.22 21.10
N GLN A 131 5.71 -9.18 20.94
CA GLN A 131 6.31 -9.22 19.60
C GLN A 131 5.94 -10.54 18.90
N PRO A 132 5.63 -10.51 17.59
CA PRO A 132 5.25 -11.71 16.89
C PRO A 132 6.42 -12.70 16.79
N SER A 133 6.13 -13.97 17.00
CA SER A 133 7.07 -15.06 16.77
C SER A 133 7.36 -15.23 15.29
N PHE A 134 8.49 -15.87 14.95
CA PHE A 134 8.84 -16.17 13.57
C PHE A 134 7.74 -16.98 12.85
N LEU A 135 7.12 -17.94 13.54
CA LEU A 135 6.03 -18.73 12.98
C LEU A 135 4.81 -17.85 12.65
N GLU A 136 4.44 -16.90 13.51
CA GLU A 136 3.35 -15.96 13.21
C GLU A 136 3.68 -15.09 11.99
N LEU A 137 4.93 -14.67 11.80
CA LEU A 137 5.37 -13.92 10.61
C LEU A 137 5.26 -14.78 9.35
N VAL A 138 5.72 -16.02 9.39
CA VAL A 138 5.61 -16.97 8.28
C VAL A 138 4.14 -17.24 7.95
N LEU A 139 3.29 -17.47 8.95
CA LEU A 139 1.87 -17.71 8.75
C LEU A 139 1.18 -16.49 8.14
N ARG A 140 1.45 -15.27 8.64
CA ARG A 140 0.92 -14.03 8.04
C ARG A 140 1.34 -13.90 6.57
N TYR A 141 2.61 -14.17 6.26
CA TYR A 141 3.11 -14.14 4.88
C TYR A 141 2.41 -15.18 3.99
N LEU A 142 2.33 -16.43 4.43
CA LEU A 142 1.69 -17.51 3.67
C LEU A 142 0.21 -17.24 3.43
N ILE A 143 -0.54 -16.84 4.46
CA ILE A 143 -1.97 -16.51 4.34
C ILE A 143 -2.15 -15.33 3.37
N GLY A 144 -1.33 -14.29 3.50
CA GLY A 144 -1.35 -13.13 2.61
C GLY A 144 -1.11 -13.53 1.15
N MET A 145 -0.07 -14.32 0.90
CA MET A 145 0.32 -14.79 -0.43
C MET A 145 -0.69 -15.76 -1.04
N ILE A 146 -1.20 -16.72 -0.25
CA ILE A 146 -2.21 -17.68 -0.72
C ILE A 146 -3.50 -16.93 -1.08
N GLY A 147 -3.98 -16.03 -0.23
CA GLY A 147 -5.17 -15.24 -0.54
C GLY A 147 -4.97 -14.34 -1.76
N ALA A 148 -3.81 -13.69 -1.89
CA ALA A 148 -3.46 -12.90 -3.07
C ALA A 148 -3.44 -13.76 -4.34
N GLY A 149 -2.85 -14.96 -4.27
CA GLY A 149 -2.81 -15.92 -5.37
C GLY A 149 -4.19 -16.43 -5.76
N LEU A 150 -5.04 -16.76 -4.78
CA LEU A 150 -6.42 -17.21 -5.03
C LEU A 150 -7.25 -16.12 -5.71
N ILE A 151 -7.16 -14.86 -5.25
CA ILE A 151 -7.86 -13.74 -5.87
C ILE A 151 -7.34 -13.51 -7.28
N TYR A 152 -6.01 -13.45 -7.47
CA TYR A 152 -5.44 -13.15 -8.77
C TYR A 152 -5.70 -14.25 -9.80
N LEU A 153 -5.40 -15.51 -9.46
CA LEU A 153 -5.54 -16.65 -10.37
C LEU A 153 -7.02 -17.04 -10.55
N GLY A 154 -7.80 -17.04 -9.47
CA GLY A 154 -9.23 -17.38 -9.52
C GLY A 154 -10.03 -16.37 -10.32
N LEU A 155 -9.77 -15.07 -10.18
CA LEU A 155 -10.43 -14.06 -11.02
C LEU A 155 -9.88 -14.04 -12.44
N LYS A 156 -8.62 -14.41 -12.66
CA LYS A 156 -8.06 -14.54 -14.02
C LYS A 156 -8.77 -15.61 -14.84
N SER A 157 -9.23 -16.71 -14.22
CA SER A 157 -9.98 -17.76 -14.94
C SER A 157 -11.47 -17.42 -15.13
N LEU A 158 -12.05 -16.61 -14.24
CA LEU A 158 -13.46 -16.22 -14.30
C LEU A 158 -13.73 -15.01 -15.21
N PHE A 159 -12.77 -14.09 -15.33
CA PHE A 159 -12.99 -12.85 -16.09
C PHE A 159 -12.68 -12.97 -17.59
N PRO A 160 -13.33 -12.13 -18.42
CA PRO A 160 -13.17 -12.18 -19.88
C PRO A 160 -11.72 -11.96 -20.32
N GLY A 161 -11.32 -12.65 -21.40
CA GLY A 161 -10.03 -12.46 -22.05
C GLY A 161 -9.93 -11.16 -22.84
N GLU A 162 -8.74 -10.87 -23.36
CA GLU A 162 -8.39 -9.61 -24.05
C GLU A 162 -9.27 -9.27 -25.26
N SER A 163 -9.91 -10.27 -25.86
CA SER A 163 -10.83 -10.10 -26.99
C SER A 163 -12.22 -9.57 -26.61
N SER A 164 -12.53 -9.45 -25.31
CA SER A 164 -13.84 -8.99 -24.84
C SER A 164 -13.86 -7.49 -24.56
N SER A 165 -14.98 -6.83 -24.91
CA SER A 165 -15.25 -5.43 -24.53
C SER A 165 -15.27 -5.19 -23.01
N TRP A 166 -15.45 -6.25 -22.22
CA TRP A 166 -15.48 -6.20 -20.76
C TRP A 166 -14.12 -6.47 -20.10
N TYR A 167 -13.06 -6.66 -20.90
CA TYR A 167 -11.72 -6.97 -20.40
C TYR A 167 -11.20 -5.92 -19.42
N ALA A 168 -11.34 -4.63 -19.75
CA ALA A 168 -10.88 -3.52 -18.92
C ALA A 168 -11.55 -3.51 -17.54
N LEU A 169 -12.85 -3.82 -17.47
CA LEU A 169 -13.61 -3.91 -16.23
C LEU A 169 -13.19 -5.13 -15.39
N GLY A 170 -13.02 -6.30 -16.03
CA GLY A 170 -12.53 -7.50 -15.35
C GLY A 170 -11.12 -7.31 -14.78
N ARG A 171 -10.22 -6.68 -15.55
CA ARG A 171 -8.87 -6.33 -15.13
C ARG A 171 -8.89 -5.36 -13.94
N PHE A 172 -9.65 -4.28 -14.04
CA PHE A 172 -9.83 -3.32 -12.93
C PHE A 172 -10.32 -4.02 -11.66
N THR A 173 -11.39 -4.82 -11.78
CA THR A 173 -12.02 -5.52 -10.64
C THR A 173 -11.06 -6.48 -9.96
N ARG A 174 -10.29 -7.26 -10.75
CA ARG A 174 -9.27 -8.17 -10.22
C ARG A 174 -8.22 -7.44 -9.38
N TYR A 175 -7.68 -6.34 -9.90
CA TYR A 175 -6.65 -5.58 -9.17
C TYR A 175 -7.22 -4.79 -8.00
N ALA A 176 -8.48 -4.34 -8.08
CA ALA A 176 -9.18 -3.72 -6.97
C ALA A 176 -9.42 -4.69 -5.80
N LEU A 177 -9.86 -5.91 -6.09
CA LEU A 177 -10.04 -6.95 -5.07
C LEU A 177 -8.69 -7.38 -4.48
N LEU A 178 -7.65 -7.50 -5.31
CA LEU A 178 -6.30 -7.80 -4.84
C LEU A 178 -5.75 -6.71 -3.92
N GLY A 179 -5.89 -5.44 -4.29
CA GLY A 179 -5.48 -4.30 -3.46
C GLY A 179 -6.25 -4.23 -2.14
N SER A 180 -7.55 -4.51 -2.19
CA SER A 180 -8.42 -4.55 -0.99
C SER A 180 -8.04 -5.69 -0.06
N TRP A 181 -7.65 -6.85 -0.61
CA TRP A 181 -7.12 -7.96 0.16
C TRP A 181 -5.82 -7.61 0.88
N ILE A 182 -4.87 -6.98 0.18
CA ILE A 182 -3.58 -6.60 0.75
C ILE A 182 -3.76 -5.62 1.92
N SER A 183 -4.65 -4.65 1.79
CA SER A 183 -4.81 -3.55 2.74
C SER A 183 -5.83 -3.81 3.87
N ALA A 184 -6.86 -4.63 3.63
CA ALA A 184 -7.91 -4.93 4.61
C ALA A 184 -8.16 -6.42 4.81
N GLY A 185 -8.28 -7.19 3.72
CA GLY A 185 -8.67 -8.60 3.79
C GLY A 185 -7.69 -9.47 4.59
N ALA A 186 -6.40 -9.43 4.26
CA ALA A 186 -5.37 -10.19 4.96
C ALA A 186 -5.20 -9.72 6.42
N PRO A 187 -5.10 -8.40 6.72
CA PRO A 187 -5.11 -7.91 8.10
C PRO A 187 -6.32 -8.39 8.91
N TRP A 188 -7.52 -8.37 8.33
CA TRP A 188 -8.73 -8.88 8.99
C TRP A 188 -8.62 -10.37 9.31
N VAL A 189 -8.16 -11.19 8.36
CA VAL A 189 -7.94 -12.63 8.60
C VAL A 189 -6.88 -12.86 9.70
N PHE A 190 -5.82 -12.05 9.74
CA PHE A 190 -4.81 -12.16 10.80
C PHE A 190 -5.39 -11.89 12.20
N LEU A 191 -6.32 -10.94 12.31
CA LEU A 191 -7.03 -10.68 13.57
C LEU A 191 -7.94 -11.86 13.95
N GLN A 192 -8.70 -12.43 13.00
CA GLN A 192 -9.56 -13.59 13.26
C GLN A 192 -8.77 -14.82 13.71
N LEU A 193 -7.59 -15.03 13.13
CA LEU A 193 -6.69 -16.13 13.49
C LEU A 193 -5.82 -15.84 14.70
N LYS A 194 -6.01 -14.68 15.37
CA LYS A 194 -5.20 -14.23 16.51
C LYS A 194 -3.70 -14.17 16.22
N LEU A 195 -3.34 -14.01 14.94
CA LEU A 195 -1.96 -13.86 14.50
C LEU A 195 -1.46 -12.44 14.66
N ALA A 196 -2.35 -11.44 14.79
CA ALA A 196 -2.03 -10.03 14.97
C ALA A 196 -2.86 -9.39 16.09
N GLY A 197 -2.35 -8.31 16.68
CA GLY A 197 -3.05 -7.54 17.70
C GLY A 197 -3.92 -6.44 17.10
N SER A 198 -5.00 -6.09 17.81
CA SER A 198 -5.72 -4.86 17.53
C SER A 198 -4.95 -3.67 18.11
N ARG A 199 -4.94 -2.54 17.40
CA ARG A 199 -4.41 -1.29 17.94
C ARG A 199 -5.47 -0.73 18.90
N GLU A 200 -5.23 -0.83 20.20
CA GLU A 200 -5.90 0.04 21.19
C GLU A 200 -5.36 1.46 21.08
#